data_AF-A0A441UET8-F1
#
_entry.id   AF-A0A441UET8-F1
#
_cell.length_a   1.000
_cell.length_b   1.000
_cell.length_c   1.000
_cell.angle_alpha   90.00
_cell.angle_beta   90.00
_cell.angle_gamma   90.00
#
_symmetry.space_group_name_H-M   'P 1'
#
loop_
_entity.id
_entity.type
_entity.pdbx_description
1 polymer ?
#
loop_
_entity_poly.entity_id
_entity_poly.type
_entity_poly.pdbx_seq_one_letter_code
_entity_poly.pdbx_strand_id
1 'polypeptide(L)'
;LAEIVEDESADLPDLVRDVCSALLDQIDQLSSRLAALKKTMDTLSKQAATSRRLQTMPGVGPIAALAIETFAPPMEAFKCGRDFAAWLGLVPRQK
;
A
#
# COMPACT_ATOMS: atom_id res chain seq x y z
N LEU A 1 -13.10 19.15 -2.00
CA LEU A 1 -12.80 19.58 -0.61
C LEU A 1 -11.70 20.63 -0.62
N ALA A 2 -10.50 20.33 -1.12
CA ALA A 2 -9.45 21.35 -1.33
C ALA A 2 -9.96 22.56 -2.13
N GLU A 3 -10.61 22.32 -3.26
CA GLU A 3 -11.18 23.37 -4.12
C GLU A 3 -12.21 24.28 -3.41
N ILE A 4 -12.94 23.77 -2.41
CA ILE A 4 -13.94 24.55 -1.64
C ILE A 4 -13.25 25.36 -0.52
N VAL A 5 -12.14 24.84 0.00
CA VAL A 5 -11.34 25.49 1.06
C VAL A 5 -10.40 26.55 0.48
N GLU A 6 -10.05 26.45 -0.80
CA GLU A 6 -9.29 27.46 -1.55
C GLU A 6 -10.18 28.55 -2.15
N ASP A 7 -11.48 28.28 -2.34
CA ASP A 7 -12.44 29.26 -2.84
C ASP A 7 -12.80 30.28 -1.75
N GLU A 8 -12.29 31.51 -1.87
CA GLU A 8 -12.59 32.63 -0.97
C GLU A 8 -14.06 33.08 -1.06
N SER A 9 -14.78 32.71 -2.12
CA SER A 9 -16.21 33.02 -2.28
C SER A 9 -17.12 32.01 -1.58
N ALA A 10 -16.57 30.88 -1.12
CA ALA A 10 -17.30 29.92 -0.30
C ALA A 10 -17.59 30.52 1.08
N ASP A 11 -18.87 30.50 1.49
CA ASP A 11 -19.34 30.98 2.79
C ASP A 11 -18.92 30.01 3.91
N LEU A 12 -17.63 30.07 4.26
CA LEU A 12 -16.99 29.23 5.27
C LEU A 12 -16.43 30.14 6.38
N PRO A 13 -16.73 29.88 7.66
CA PRO A 13 -16.07 30.59 8.75
C PRO A 13 -14.55 30.39 8.71
N ASP A 14 -13.77 31.44 8.98
CA ASP A 14 -12.31 31.42 8.91
C ASP A 14 -11.68 30.26 9.69
N LEU A 15 -12.19 29.98 10.90
CA LEU A 15 -11.72 28.85 11.71
C LEU A 15 -11.87 27.50 11.00
N VAL A 16 -12.96 27.30 10.26
CA VAL A 16 -13.18 26.06 9.51
C VAL A 16 -12.21 25.98 8.34
N ARG A 17 -11.97 27.11 7.65
CA ARG A 17 -11.00 27.18 6.55
C ARG A 17 -9.59 26.85 7.04
N ASP A 18 -9.15 27.45 8.14
CA ASP A 18 -7.83 27.19 8.73
C ASP A 18 -7.63 25.72 9.11
N VAL A 19 -8.62 25.12 9.78
CA VAL A 19 -8.56 23.70 10.18
C VAL A 19 -8.55 22.79 8.96
N CYS A 20 -9.38 23.06 7.96
CA CYS A 20 -9.42 22.26 6.73
C CYS A 20 -8.12 22.38 5.94
N SER A 21 -7.55 23.58 5.80
CA SER A 21 -6.25 23.78 5.17
C SER A 21 -5.14 23.00 5.88
N ALA A 22 -5.08 23.07 7.21
CA ALA A 22 -4.10 22.31 7.99
C ALA A 22 -4.24 20.78 7.84
N LEU A 23 -5.46 20.27 7.64
CA LEU A 23 -5.69 18.85 7.37
C LEU A 23 -5.30 18.46 5.94
N LEU A 24 -5.57 19.32 4.95
CA LEU A 24 -5.15 19.10 3.57
C LEU A 24 -3.62 19.07 3.46
N ASP A 25 -2.93 19.99 4.12
CA ASP A 25 -1.47 19.99 4.21
C ASP A 25 -0.93 18.69 4.80
N GLN A 26 -1.56 18.17 5.86
CA GLN A 26 -1.18 16.88 6.44
C GLN A 26 -1.41 15.71 5.48
N ILE A 27 -2.52 15.71 4.75
CA ILE A 27 -2.81 14.69 3.74
C ILE A 27 -1.73 14.71 2.64
N ASP A 28 -1.33 15.89 2.17
CA ASP A 28 -0.33 16.03 1.13
C ASP A 28 1.07 15.60 1.60
N GLN A 29 1.45 15.97 2.82
CA GLN A 29 2.69 15.52 3.43
C GLN A 29 2.74 13.99 3.58
N LEU A 30 1.68 13.39 4.11
CA LEU A 30 1.59 11.93 4.28
C LEU A 30 1.58 11.21 2.93
N SER A 31 0.85 11.73 1.95
CA SER A 31 0.78 11.19 0.60
C SER A 31 2.15 11.21 -0.09
N SER A 32 2.88 12.32 0.05
CA SER A 32 4.25 12.47 -0.47
C SER A 32 5.21 11.47 0.19
N ARG A 33 5.13 11.33 1.51
CA ARG A 33 5.95 10.35 2.25
C ARG A 33 5.63 8.92 1.84
N LEU A 34 4.35 8.60 1.66
CA LEU A 34 3.89 7.30 1.18
C LEU A 34 4.44 7.00 -0.21
N ALA A 35 4.40 7.98 -1.12
CA ALA A 35 4.93 7.85 -2.47
C ALA A 35 6.45 7.58 -2.46
N ALA A 36 7.21 8.28 -1.61
CA ALA A 36 8.64 8.05 -1.44
C ALA A 36 8.93 6.62 -0.93
N LEU A 37 8.22 6.17 0.10
CA LEU A 37 8.35 4.80 0.62
C LEU A 37 8.02 3.75 -0.43
N LYS A 38 6.92 3.93 -1.19
CA LYS A 38 6.55 3.03 -2.28
C LYS A 38 7.65 2.91 -3.33
N LYS A 39 8.29 4.02 -3.70
CA LYS A 39 9.41 4.03 -4.65
C LYS A 39 10.62 3.24 -4.12
N THR A 40 10.94 3.39 -2.84
CA THR A 40 12.00 2.60 -2.19
C THR A 40 11.67 1.10 -2.21
N MET A 41 10.44 0.73 -1.84
CA MET A 41 10.00 -0.67 -1.87
C MET A 41 10.05 -1.27 -3.28
N ASP A 42 9.59 -0.54 -4.30
CA ASP A 42 9.66 -0.97 -5.70
C ASP A 42 11.11 -1.25 -6.12
N THR A 43 12.03 -0.36 -5.75
CA THR A 43 13.47 -0.52 -6.03
C THR A 43 14.03 -1.79 -5.37
N LEU A 44 13.77 -2.00 -4.09
CA LEU A 44 14.21 -3.20 -3.35
C LEU A 44 13.62 -4.48 -3.96
N SER A 45 12.33 -4.44 -4.31
CA SER A 45 11.61 -5.59 -4.87
C SER A 45 12.20 -6.08 -6.20
N LYS A 46 12.80 -5.17 -6.99
CA LYS A 46 13.42 -5.47 -8.29
C LYS A 46 14.83 -6.06 -8.17
N GLN A 47 15.51 -5.81 -7.04
CA GLN A 47 16.85 -6.32 -6.75
C GLN A 47 16.81 -7.74 -6.20
N ALA A 48 15.74 -8.11 -5.48
CA ALA A 48 15.56 -9.44 -4.92
C ALA A 48 15.03 -10.44 -5.97
N ALA A 49 15.77 -11.53 -6.19
CA ALA A 49 15.44 -12.54 -7.20
C ALA A 49 14.11 -13.25 -6.90
N THR A 50 13.80 -13.48 -5.62
CA THR A 50 12.56 -14.15 -5.19
C THR A 50 11.36 -13.23 -5.37
N SER A 51 11.42 -11.98 -4.89
CA SER A 51 10.39 -10.98 -5.14
C SER A 51 10.13 -10.76 -6.64
N ARG A 52 11.16 -10.65 -7.49
CA ARG A 52 10.97 -10.51 -8.94
C ARG A 52 10.22 -11.70 -9.54
N ARG A 53 10.47 -12.92 -9.07
CA ARG A 53 9.74 -14.12 -9.50
C ARG A 53 8.30 -14.12 -9.00
N LEU A 54 8.05 -13.68 -7.77
CA LEU A 54 6.68 -13.59 -7.22
C LEU A 54 5.83 -12.59 -8.00
N GLN A 55 6.41 -11.48 -8.45
CA GLN A 55 5.71 -10.44 -9.22
C GLN A 55 5.23 -10.89 -10.61
N THR A 56 5.66 -12.05 -11.12
CA THR A 56 5.12 -12.59 -12.38
C THR A 56 3.74 -13.23 -12.18
N MET A 57 3.34 -13.48 -10.93
CA MET A 57 2.04 -14.03 -10.61
C MET A 57 0.96 -12.93 -10.73
N PRO A 58 -0.17 -13.20 -11.42
CA PRO A 58 -1.28 -12.27 -11.49
C PRO A 58 -1.76 -11.86 -10.09
N GLY A 59 -1.87 -10.54 -9.86
CA GLY A 59 -2.30 -9.98 -8.56
C GLY A 59 -1.18 -9.81 -7.53
N VAL A 60 0.05 -10.25 -7.80
CA VAL A 60 1.20 -10.06 -6.90
C VAL A 60 2.02 -8.86 -7.33
N GLY A 61 1.82 -7.72 -6.67
CA GLY A 61 2.61 -6.50 -6.88
C GLY A 61 3.90 -6.46 -6.05
N PRO A 62 4.77 -5.46 -6.27
CA PRO A 62 6.05 -5.27 -5.56
C PRO A 62 5.97 -5.35 -4.03
N ILE A 63 4.94 -4.73 -3.45
CA ILE A 63 4.73 -4.70 -1.99
C ILE A 63 4.39 -6.10 -1.48
N ALA A 64 3.48 -6.80 -2.15
CA ALA A 64 3.07 -8.15 -1.76
C ALA A 64 4.24 -9.12 -1.92
N ALA A 65 4.98 -9.04 -3.03
CA ALA A 65 6.15 -9.87 -3.27
C ALA A 65 7.23 -9.69 -2.17
N LEU A 66 7.52 -8.45 -1.80
CA LEU A 66 8.48 -8.15 -0.72
C LEU A 66 7.97 -8.63 0.64
N ALA A 67 6.68 -8.46 0.93
CA ALA A 67 6.07 -8.93 2.16
C ALA A 67 6.12 -10.47 2.27
N ILE A 68 5.83 -11.17 1.17
CA ILE A 68 5.97 -12.63 1.11
C ILE A 68 7.43 -13.02 1.37
N GLU A 69 8.38 -12.41 0.67
CA GLU A 69 9.80 -12.73 0.85
C GLU A 69 10.30 -12.47 2.28
N THR A 70 9.79 -11.42 2.94
CA THR A 70 10.25 -11.00 4.27
C THR A 70 9.56 -11.79 5.39
N PHE A 71 8.26 -12.09 5.25
CA PHE A 71 7.42 -12.58 6.34
C PHE A 71 6.85 -13.99 6.12
N ALA A 72 6.94 -14.55 4.91
CA ALA A 72 6.46 -15.91 4.69
C ALA A 72 7.28 -16.90 5.52
N PRO A 73 6.61 -17.85 6.20
CA PRO A 73 7.28 -19.01 6.75
C PRO A 73 8.04 -19.77 5.65
N PRO A 74 9.08 -20.55 6.02
CA PRO A 74 9.71 -21.48 5.09
C PRO A 74 8.66 -22.35 4.38
N MET A 75 8.87 -22.66 3.10
CA MET A 75 7.88 -23.40 2.30
C MET A 75 7.55 -24.78 2.88
N GLU A 76 8.50 -25.36 3.63
CA GLU A 76 8.39 -26.63 4.34
C GLU A 76 7.34 -26.59 5.46
N ALA A 77 6.97 -25.40 5.93
CA ALA A 77 5.89 -25.23 6.91
C ALA A 77 4.49 -25.48 6.30
N PHE A 78 4.37 -25.52 4.97
CA PHE A 78 3.12 -25.74 4.25
C PHE A 78 3.08 -27.13 3.64
N LYS A 79 1.95 -27.85 3.77
CA LYS A 79 1.83 -29.20 3.19
C LYS A 79 1.72 -29.18 1.66
N CYS A 80 1.17 -28.10 1.10
CA CYS A 80 1.06 -27.90 -0.33
C CYS A 80 0.91 -26.42 -0.68
N GLY A 81 1.07 -26.07 -1.96
CA GLY A 81 0.93 -24.68 -2.43
C GLY A 81 -0.45 -24.07 -2.19
N ARG A 82 -1.50 -24.88 -2.04
CA ARG A 82 -2.84 -24.40 -1.67
C ARG A 82 -2.89 -23.88 -0.24
N ASP A 83 -2.16 -24.49 0.68
CA ASP A 83 -2.11 -24.04 2.08
C ASP A 83 -1.35 -22.71 2.19
N PHE A 84 -0.30 -22.54 1.37
CA PHE A 84 0.37 -21.25 1.20
C PHE A 84 -0.58 -20.18 0.61
N ALA A 85 -1.33 -20.52 -0.44
CA ALA A 85 -2.31 -19.60 -1.02
C ALA A 85 -3.43 -19.22 -0.02
N ALA A 86 -3.84 -20.16 0.84
CA ALA A 86 -4.80 -19.89 1.91
C ALA A 86 -4.23 -18.94 2.97
N TRP A 87 -2.95 -19.10 3.34
CA TRP A 87 -2.26 -18.15 4.23
C TRP A 87 -2.17 -16.74 3.63
N LEU A 88 -1.96 -16.64 2.31
CA LEU A 88 -2.00 -15.37 1.58
C LEU A 88 -3.40 -14.76 1.45
N GLY A 89 -4.47 -15.48 1.83
CA GLY A 89 -5.85 -15.04 1.63
C GLY A 89 -6.33 -15.12 0.17
N LEU A 90 -5.63 -15.86 -0.70
CA LEU A 90 -5.96 -16.02 -2.12
C LEU A 90 -6.95 -17.15 -2.40
N VAL A 91 -7.27 -17.96 -1.39
CA VAL A 91 -8.25 -19.05 -1.51
C VAL A 91 -9.61 -18.55 -0.99
N PRO A 92 -10.68 -18.59 -1.80
CA PRO A 92 -12.03 -18.27 -1.34
C PRO A 92 -12.40 -19.12 -0.12
N ARG A 93 -13.22 -18.58 0.81
CA ARG A 93 -13.71 -19.33 1.98
C ARG A 93 -14.25 -20.69 1.54
N GLN A 94 -13.57 -21.75 1.95
CA GLN A 94 -14.04 -23.12 1.75
C GLN A 94 -15.17 -23.36 2.76
N LYS A 95 -16.32 -23.82 2.26
CA LYS A 95 -17.48 -24.19 3.09
C LYS A 95 -17.27 -25.56 3.72
#